data_AF-A0A9W8NJQ8-F1
#
_entry.id   AF-A0A9W8NJQ8-F1
#
_cell.length_a   1.000
_cell.length_b   1.000
_cell.length_c   1.000
_cell.angle_alpha   90.00
_cell.angle_beta   90.00
_cell.angle_gamma   90.00
#
_symmetry.space_group_name_H-M   'P 1'
#
loop_
_entity.id
_entity.type
_entity.pdbx_description
1 polymer ?
#
loop_
_entity_poly.entity_id
_entity_poly.type
_entity_poly.pdbx_seq_one_letter_code
_entity_poly.pdbx_strand_id
1 'polypeptide(L)'
;MVAQSAVALTAALAGLTVANPIKTKIGTKAGSFTVNQVSNAAFKPHGAFQLAKAYNKYGAKMPEGLAKTVAKYKAAKKAKRDSGSATTTPEQYDIQYLTPVEIGTPAQTLNLDFDSGSSDLWVFSTDTPSSSVNGQTQYDPSSSSSSEKVSGATWSISYGDGSASSGSVYHDVVNVGGVSFDTQAVESASKVSDQFAQDSNNDGLLGLAFSTLNTVTPQAEKTFFDNIVDNLDVAAWTADLKYHEAGTYDFGVIDDSKYTGSISYVDVDDSQGFWDFTADINGESVDGIADTGTTLALFPDSVVEAYYSQVDGAEEDQQQGGYVFPCDAQLPDLTFTPGDAEITIPGEYINYAPVDESGSSCFGGIQSSNGIGINIYGDIALKAAFVVFDQSNGSPRLGWATKDL
;
A
#
# COMPACT_ATOMS: atom_id res chain seq x y z
N MET A 1 -21.28 58.16 -57.88
CA MET A 1 -21.03 56.71 -57.79
C MET A 1 -20.65 56.37 -56.36
N VAL A 2 -21.10 55.22 -55.86
CA VAL A 2 -20.99 54.84 -54.45
C VAL A 2 -19.71 54.05 -54.21
N ALA A 3 -19.02 54.35 -53.11
CA ALA A 3 -18.03 53.47 -52.49
C ALA A 3 -17.98 53.78 -50.99
N GLN A 4 -18.89 53.17 -50.21
CA GLN A 4 -18.77 53.12 -48.76
C GLN A 4 -17.93 51.90 -48.37
N SER A 5 -16.71 52.13 -47.90
CA SER A 5 -15.90 51.08 -47.24
C SER A 5 -16.32 50.98 -45.78
N ALA A 6 -17.17 50.00 -45.47
CA ALA A 6 -17.50 49.67 -44.09
C ALA A 6 -16.37 48.85 -43.46
N VAL A 7 -15.62 49.45 -42.53
CA VAL A 7 -14.70 48.71 -41.65
C VAL A 7 -15.54 48.10 -40.53
N ALA A 8 -15.79 46.80 -40.60
CA ALA A 8 -16.43 46.06 -39.51
C ALA A 8 -15.41 45.83 -38.39
N LEU A 9 -15.55 46.56 -37.28
CA LEU A 9 -14.74 46.35 -36.09
C LEU A 9 -15.35 45.19 -35.28
N THR A 10 -14.88 43.97 -35.50
CA THR A 10 -15.24 42.80 -34.70
C THR A 10 -14.64 42.92 -33.30
N ALA A 11 -15.41 43.45 -32.35
CA ALA A 11 -15.04 43.45 -30.94
C ALA A 11 -15.05 42.00 -30.43
N ALA A 12 -13.87 41.47 -30.13
CA ALA A 12 -13.74 40.15 -29.52
C ALA A 12 -14.21 40.21 -28.06
N LEU A 13 -15.38 39.62 -27.77
CA LEU A 13 -15.69 39.20 -26.41
C LEU A 13 -14.88 37.93 -26.11
N ALA A 14 -13.65 38.12 -25.64
CA ALA A 14 -12.96 37.09 -24.88
C ALA A 14 -13.71 36.92 -23.56
N GLY A 15 -14.56 35.90 -23.48
CA GLY A 15 -15.20 35.50 -22.23
C GLY A 15 -14.13 35.01 -21.28
N LEU A 16 -13.67 35.88 -20.39
CA LEU A 16 -12.86 35.50 -19.23
C LEU A 16 -13.75 34.68 -18.30
N THR A 17 -13.78 33.36 -18.53
CA THR A 17 -14.21 32.38 -17.53
C THR A 17 -13.19 32.43 -16.40
N VAL A 18 -13.41 33.34 -15.45
CA VAL A 18 -12.80 33.25 -14.14
C VAL A 18 -13.37 31.98 -13.53
N ALA A 19 -12.59 30.90 -13.59
CA ALA A 19 -12.86 29.72 -12.77
C ALA A 19 -12.79 30.20 -11.32
N ASN A 20 -13.95 30.35 -10.68
CA ASN A 20 -13.97 30.50 -9.24
C ASN A 20 -13.33 29.23 -8.67
N PRO A 21 -12.36 29.32 -7.75
CA PRO A 21 -11.96 28.15 -7.00
C PRO A 21 -13.21 27.58 -6.35
N ILE A 22 -13.52 26.32 -6.66
CA ILE A 22 -14.58 25.58 -5.99
C ILE A 22 -14.21 25.61 -4.51
N LYS A 23 -15.06 26.20 -3.68
CA LYS A 23 -14.86 26.18 -2.23
C LYS A 23 -15.23 24.78 -1.75
N THR A 24 -14.25 23.90 -1.72
CA THR A 24 -14.32 22.57 -1.12
C THR A 24 -14.96 22.69 0.26
N LYS A 25 -15.97 21.85 0.54
CA LYS A 25 -16.73 21.84 1.79
C LYS A 25 -16.52 20.50 2.49
N ILE A 26 -15.25 20.25 2.85
CA ILE A 26 -14.84 19.19 3.77
C ILE A 26 -15.87 19.06 4.91
N GLY A 27 -16.32 17.84 5.17
CA GLY A 27 -17.53 17.49 5.91
C GLY A 27 -17.53 17.84 7.41
N THR A 28 -17.43 19.12 7.78
CA THR A 28 -17.73 19.71 9.10
C THR A 28 -17.00 19.15 10.34
N LYS A 29 -16.04 18.24 10.19
CA LYS A 29 -15.09 17.88 11.25
C LYS A 29 -13.67 18.22 10.81
N ALA A 30 -13.12 19.27 11.41
CA ALA A 30 -11.75 19.16 11.88
C ALA A 30 -11.74 18.12 13.00
N GLY A 31 -10.70 17.27 13.07
CA GLY A 31 -10.66 16.22 14.07
C GLY A 31 -9.67 15.10 13.77
N SER A 32 -9.85 14.02 14.52
CA SER A 32 -9.19 12.73 14.34
C SER A 32 -10.18 11.58 14.10
N PHE A 33 -9.69 10.48 13.55
CA PHE A 33 -10.48 9.26 13.32
C PHE A 33 -9.60 8.00 13.31
N THR A 34 -10.24 6.86 13.55
CA THR A 34 -9.65 5.51 13.46
C THR A 34 -10.33 4.74 12.35
N VAL A 35 -9.55 4.05 11.52
CA VAL A 35 -10.01 3.05 10.57
C VAL A 35 -9.56 1.68 11.03
N ASN A 36 -10.50 0.75 11.15
CA ASN A 36 -10.21 -0.62 11.57
C ASN A 36 -9.95 -1.48 10.34
N GLN A 37 -8.92 -2.31 10.41
CA GLN A 37 -8.63 -3.29 9.38
C GLN A 37 -9.69 -4.40 9.36
N VAL A 38 -9.91 -4.97 8.17
CA VAL A 38 -10.79 -6.10 7.91
C VAL A 38 -9.96 -7.25 7.34
N SER A 39 -10.06 -8.40 7.97
CA SER A 39 -9.33 -9.62 7.61
C SER A 39 -9.82 -10.21 6.28
N ASN A 40 -8.96 -10.26 5.25
CA ASN A 40 -9.16 -11.02 4.00
C ASN A 40 -9.14 -12.54 4.25
N ALA A 41 -10.23 -13.13 4.74
CA ALA A 41 -10.32 -14.55 5.10
C ALA A 41 -10.17 -15.55 3.92
N ALA A 42 -9.95 -15.09 2.67
CA ALA A 42 -9.59 -15.94 1.54
C ALA A 42 -8.15 -15.70 1.04
N PHE A 43 -7.40 -14.80 1.67
CA PHE A 43 -5.96 -14.66 1.47
C PHE A 43 -5.27 -16.00 1.74
N LYS A 44 -4.29 -16.33 0.91
CA LYS A 44 -3.46 -17.51 1.10
C LYS A 44 -2.00 -17.05 1.03
N PRO A 45 -1.25 -17.16 2.14
CA PRO A 45 0.12 -16.69 2.18
C PRO A 45 0.96 -17.54 1.22
N HIS A 46 1.97 -16.93 0.61
CA HIS A 46 3.01 -17.63 -0.12
C HIS A 46 4.23 -16.73 -0.21
N GLY A 47 5.33 -17.11 0.45
CA GLY A 47 6.50 -16.25 0.58
C GLY A 47 7.08 -15.76 -0.75
N ALA A 48 7.32 -16.68 -1.69
CA ALA A 48 7.76 -16.34 -3.04
C ALA A 48 6.79 -15.41 -3.81
N PHE A 49 5.48 -15.37 -3.50
CA PHE A 49 4.59 -14.38 -4.09
C PHE A 49 4.76 -13.00 -3.48
N GLN A 50 5.00 -12.88 -2.18
CA GLN A 50 5.25 -11.59 -1.54
C GLN A 50 6.64 -11.03 -1.88
N LEU A 51 7.66 -11.89 -1.97
CA LEU A 51 8.96 -11.46 -2.46
C LEU A 51 8.86 -11.02 -3.94
N ALA A 52 8.09 -11.72 -4.77
CA ALA A 52 7.77 -11.25 -6.12
C ALA A 52 6.94 -9.95 -6.12
N LYS A 53 6.01 -9.74 -5.17
CA LYS A 53 5.26 -8.46 -5.00
C LYS A 53 6.26 -7.32 -4.85
N ALA A 54 7.16 -7.43 -3.87
CA ALA A 54 8.15 -6.41 -3.58
C ALA A 54 9.19 -6.20 -4.69
N TYR A 55 9.78 -7.28 -5.23
CA TYR A 55 10.83 -7.18 -6.28
C TYR A 55 10.43 -6.26 -7.40
N ASN A 56 9.23 -6.50 -7.94
CA ASN A 56 8.77 -5.74 -9.06
C ASN A 56 8.12 -4.41 -8.59
N LYS A 57 7.68 -4.24 -7.33
CA LYS A 57 7.04 -2.98 -6.80
C LYS A 57 7.92 -1.77 -7.08
N TYR A 58 9.23 -1.97 -6.94
CA TYR A 58 10.27 -0.97 -7.17
C TYR A 58 10.91 -1.11 -8.57
N GLY A 59 10.18 -1.67 -9.53
CA GLY A 59 10.60 -1.82 -10.93
C GLY A 59 11.71 -2.84 -11.18
N ALA A 60 12.09 -3.65 -10.19
CA ALA A 60 13.27 -4.51 -10.27
C ALA A 60 13.00 -5.89 -10.86
N LYS A 61 14.06 -6.51 -11.41
CA LYS A 61 13.98 -7.76 -12.15
C LYS A 61 14.06 -8.97 -11.20
N MET A 62 12.99 -9.75 -11.11
CA MET A 62 12.98 -11.02 -10.36
C MET A 62 14.13 -11.97 -10.75
N PRO A 63 14.72 -12.69 -9.78
CA PRO A 63 15.55 -13.87 -10.02
C PRO A 63 14.82 -14.94 -10.83
N GLU A 64 15.57 -15.75 -11.59
CA GLU A 64 14.99 -16.72 -12.53
C GLU A 64 14.15 -17.79 -11.82
N GLY A 65 14.58 -18.25 -10.64
CA GLY A 65 13.83 -19.24 -9.86
C GLY A 65 12.55 -18.69 -9.25
N LEU A 66 12.61 -17.50 -8.64
CA LEU A 66 11.43 -16.75 -8.16
C LEU A 66 10.35 -16.66 -9.26
N ALA A 67 10.75 -16.22 -10.46
CA ALA A 67 9.86 -16.10 -11.61
C ALA A 67 9.28 -17.46 -12.06
N LYS A 68 10.08 -18.54 -12.04
CA LYS A 68 9.60 -19.91 -12.36
C LYS A 68 8.60 -20.43 -11.31
N THR A 69 8.83 -20.19 -10.03
CA THR A 69 7.95 -20.64 -8.94
C THR A 69 6.62 -19.92 -8.97
N VAL A 70 6.63 -18.59 -9.13
CA VAL A 70 5.42 -17.79 -9.37
C VAL A 70 4.65 -18.30 -10.60
N ALA A 71 5.34 -18.59 -11.72
CA ALA A 71 4.70 -19.12 -12.93
C ALA A 71 4.09 -20.52 -12.72
N LYS A 72 4.79 -21.43 -12.01
CA LYS A 72 4.33 -22.78 -11.67
C LYS A 72 3.06 -22.75 -10.82
N TYR A 73 3.02 -21.90 -9.80
CA TYR A 73 1.84 -21.73 -8.95
C TYR A 73 0.66 -21.10 -9.70
N LYS A 74 0.90 -20.05 -10.52
CA LYS A 74 -0.12 -19.46 -11.41
C LYS A 74 -0.72 -20.52 -12.35
N ALA A 75 0.11 -21.39 -12.94
CA ALA A 75 -0.34 -22.51 -13.76
C ALA A 75 -1.16 -23.54 -12.97
N ALA A 76 -0.75 -23.88 -11.75
CA ALA A 76 -1.48 -24.81 -10.87
C ALA A 76 -2.86 -24.26 -10.44
N LYS A 77 -2.95 -22.98 -10.06
CA LYS A 77 -4.24 -22.31 -9.80
C LYS A 77 -5.13 -22.30 -11.04
N LYS A 78 -4.59 -22.05 -12.23
CA LYS A 78 -5.35 -22.08 -13.49
C LYS A 78 -5.89 -23.49 -13.82
N ALA A 79 -5.10 -24.53 -13.57
CA ALA A 79 -5.51 -25.92 -13.78
C ALA A 79 -6.58 -26.42 -12.78
N LYS A 80 -6.60 -25.90 -11.54
CA LYS A 80 -7.63 -26.24 -10.54
C LYS A 80 -9.02 -25.62 -10.85
N ARG A 81 -9.18 -24.77 -11.88
CA ARG A 81 -10.47 -24.08 -12.20
C ARG A 81 -11.52 -24.93 -12.93
N ASP A 82 -11.24 -26.20 -13.26
CA ASP A 82 -12.14 -27.04 -14.08
C ASP A 82 -13.26 -27.77 -13.31
N SER A 83 -13.29 -27.76 -11.96
CA SER A 83 -14.49 -28.14 -11.19
C SER A 83 -14.40 -27.80 -9.69
N GLY A 84 -15.54 -27.42 -9.09
CA GLY A 84 -15.78 -27.54 -7.65
C GLY A 84 -15.87 -26.23 -6.84
N SER A 85 -16.88 -26.17 -5.97
CA SER A 85 -17.01 -25.16 -4.91
C SER A 85 -15.95 -25.37 -3.82
N ALA A 86 -15.37 -24.30 -3.28
CA ALA A 86 -14.44 -24.35 -2.16
C ALA A 86 -15.15 -24.07 -0.83
N THR A 87 -14.95 -24.95 0.15
CA THR A 87 -15.31 -24.69 1.55
C THR A 87 -14.29 -23.71 2.16
N THR A 88 -14.76 -22.70 2.89
CA THR A 88 -13.89 -21.81 3.66
C THR A 88 -13.48 -22.44 5.00
N THR A 89 -12.21 -22.31 5.34
CA THR A 89 -11.60 -22.65 6.63
C THR A 89 -10.82 -21.42 7.09
N PRO A 90 -10.88 -21.01 8.36
CA PRO A 90 -10.01 -19.94 8.85
C PRO A 90 -8.55 -20.40 8.79
N GLU A 91 -7.65 -19.57 8.26
CA GLU A 91 -6.22 -19.86 8.17
C GLU A 91 -5.38 -18.77 8.87
N GLN A 92 -4.18 -19.17 9.28
CA GLN A 92 -3.16 -18.37 9.97
C GLN A 92 -2.35 -17.56 8.92
N TYR A 93 -1.23 -16.93 9.32
CA TYR A 93 -0.22 -16.28 8.46
C TYR A 93 -0.58 -14.91 7.87
N ASP A 94 -0.74 -13.90 8.74
CA ASP A 94 -0.83 -12.47 8.42
C ASP A 94 -1.60 -12.13 7.14
N ILE A 95 -2.89 -12.44 7.25
CA ILE A 95 -3.95 -12.13 6.31
C ILE A 95 -3.83 -10.68 5.82
N GLN A 96 -3.90 -10.46 4.50
CA GLN A 96 -3.95 -9.10 3.96
C GLN A 96 -5.11 -8.30 4.58
N TYR A 97 -4.77 -7.19 5.21
CA TYR A 97 -5.71 -6.39 5.99
C TYR A 97 -6.21 -5.20 5.19
N LEU A 98 -7.47 -5.27 4.79
CA LEU A 98 -8.09 -4.27 3.94
C LEU A 98 -8.90 -3.27 4.77
N THR A 99 -9.00 -2.05 4.28
CA THR A 99 -9.59 -0.93 5.02
C THR A 99 -10.83 -0.42 4.26
N PRO A 100 -12.01 -0.32 4.90
CA PRO A 100 -13.23 0.11 4.24
C PRO A 100 -13.18 1.61 3.92
N VAL A 101 -13.39 1.96 2.66
CA VAL A 101 -13.44 3.33 2.14
C VAL A 101 -14.76 3.53 1.41
N GLU A 102 -15.45 4.64 1.71
CA GLU A 102 -16.71 5.02 1.09
C GLU A 102 -16.45 6.01 -0.05
N ILE A 103 -16.93 5.70 -1.26
CA ILE A 103 -16.74 6.55 -2.45
C ILE A 103 -18.09 6.94 -3.05
N GLY A 104 -18.28 8.23 -3.30
CA GLY A 104 -19.41 8.78 -4.05
C GLY A 104 -20.69 9.04 -3.27
N THR A 105 -21.73 9.51 -3.99
CA THR A 105 -23.03 9.90 -3.42
C THR A 105 -24.19 9.25 -4.20
N PRO A 106 -24.88 8.22 -3.68
CA PRO A 106 -24.68 7.60 -2.35
C PRO A 106 -23.35 6.83 -2.26
N ALA A 107 -22.88 6.66 -1.02
CA ALA A 107 -21.62 5.98 -0.73
C ALA A 107 -21.59 4.53 -1.24
N GLN A 108 -20.49 4.20 -1.90
CA GLN A 108 -20.12 2.85 -2.35
C GLN A 108 -18.92 2.42 -1.52
N THR A 109 -19.09 1.41 -0.66
CA THR A 109 -18.00 0.93 0.21
C THR A 109 -17.13 -0.08 -0.54
N LEU A 110 -15.83 0.19 -0.62
CA LEU A 110 -14.80 -0.69 -1.18
C LEU A 110 -13.77 -1.02 -0.09
N ASN A 111 -13.16 -2.20 -0.12
CA ASN A 111 -12.11 -2.61 0.81
C ASN A 111 -10.74 -2.42 0.17
N LEU A 112 -10.02 -1.36 0.55
CA LEU A 112 -8.76 -0.96 -0.09
C LEU A 112 -7.54 -1.36 0.75
N ASP A 113 -6.45 -1.68 0.07
CA ASP A 113 -5.13 -1.90 0.67
C ASP A 113 -4.44 -0.54 0.87
N PHE A 114 -4.01 -0.24 2.10
CA PHE A 114 -3.45 1.07 2.48
C PHE A 114 -1.93 1.01 2.36
N ASP A 115 -1.37 1.78 1.43
CA ASP A 115 -0.02 1.58 0.93
C ASP A 115 0.88 2.83 1.11
N SER A 116 1.70 2.85 2.17
CA SER A 116 2.69 3.92 2.37
C SER A 116 3.91 3.87 1.45
N GLY A 117 3.96 2.89 0.53
CA GLY A 117 4.92 2.80 -0.57
C GLY A 117 4.34 3.16 -1.95
N SER A 118 3.15 3.76 -2.04
CA SER A 118 2.62 4.38 -3.28
C SER A 118 1.70 5.58 -3.01
N SER A 119 1.27 6.29 -4.06
CA SER A 119 0.54 7.59 -3.94
C SER A 119 -0.68 7.71 -4.84
N ASP A 120 -1.21 6.58 -5.31
CA ASP A 120 -2.37 6.52 -6.20
C ASP A 120 -3.56 5.96 -5.40
N LEU A 121 -4.74 6.57 -5.53
CA LEU A 121 -5.99 6.02 -4.99
C LEU A 121 -6.75 5.41 -6.15
N TRP A 122 -6.52 4.12 -6.41
CA TRP A 122 -7.12 3.41 -7.53
C TRP A 122 -8.06 2.31 -7.08
N VAL A 123 -9.09 2.06 -7.89
CA VAL A 123 -10.16 1.12 -7.57
C VAL A 123 -10.55 0.25 -8.76
N PHE A 124 -10.95 -0.98 -8.46
CA PHE A 124 -11.82 -1.76 -9.34
C PHE A 124 -13.11 -0.98 -9.58
N SER A 125 -13.58 -0.97 -10.82
CA SER A 125 -14.69 -0.11 -11.23
C SER A 125 -15.51 -0.73 -12.36
N THR A 126 -16.63 -0.12 -12.69
CA THR A 126 -17.41 -0.49 -13.88
C THR A 126 -16.68 -0.21 -15.21
N ASP A 127 -15.56 0.53 -15.18
CA ASP A 127 -14.65 0.66 -16.34
C ASP A 127 -13.72 -0.59 -16.46
N THR A 128 -13.60 -1.42 -15.42
CA THR A 128 -12.75 -2.62 -15.41
C THR A 128 -13.39 -3.74 -16.25
N PRO A 129 -12.64 -4.40 -17.17
CA PRO A 129 -13.17 -5.50 -17.96
C PRO A 129 -13.68 -6.64 -17.09
N SER A 130 -14.92 -7.10 -17.32
CA SER A 130 -15.55 -8.17 -16.52
C SER A 130 -14.82 -9.51 -16.54
N SER A 131 -13.90 -9.73 -17.49
CA SER A 131 -12.99 -10.89 -17.51
C SER A 131 -11.87 -10.82 -16.46
N SER A 132 -11.62 -9.63 -15.92
CA SER A 132 -10.58 -9.33 -14.94
C SER A 132 -11.14 -9.10 -13.53
N VAL A 133 -12.46 -9.12 -13.35
CA VAL A 133 -13.13 -9.05 -12.05
C VAL A 133 -13.59 -10.45 -11.65
N ASN A 134 -13.13 -10.96 -10.51
CA ASN A 134 -13.38 -12.31 -10.01
C ASN A 134 -13.92 -12.33 -8.56
N GLY A 135 -14.60 -11.26 -8.14
CA GLY A 135 -15.28 -11.17 -6.84
C GLY A 135 -15.21 -9.79 -6.19
N GLN A 136 -14.30 -8.94 -6.66
CA GLN A 136 -14.08 -7.59 -6.15
C GLN A 136 -15.34 -6.72 -6.26
N THR A 137 -15.54 -5.88 -5.26
CA THR A 137 -16.46 -4.73 -5.30
C THR A 137 -15.97 -3.75 -6.37
N GLN A 138 -16.89 -3.11 -7.07
CA GLN A 138 -16.57 -2.13 -8.11
C GLN A 138 -17.20 -0.79 -7.76
N TYR A 139 -16.42 0.28 -7.90
CA TYR A 139 -16.92 1.65 -7.95
C TYR A 139 -17.64 1.89 -9.29
N ASP A 140 -18.91 2.29 -9.22
CA ASP A 140 -19.69 2.79 -10.36
C ASP A 140 -19.75 4.33 -10.31
N PRO A 141 -18.90 5.05 -11.06
CA PRO A 141 -18.98 6.50 -11.15
C PRO A 141 -20.34 6.98 -11.69
N SER A 142 -21.02 6.21 -12.54
CA SER A 142 -22.30 6.61 -13.13
C SER A 142 -23.47 6.54 -12.15
N SER A 143 -23.34 5.76 -11.08
CA SER A 143 -24.27 5.71 -9.96
C SER A 143 -23.97 6.74 -8.85
N SER A 144 -22.82 7.42 -8.90
CA SER A 144 -22.48 8.51 -8.00
C SER A 144 -22.92 9.87 -8.58
N SER A 145 -23.73 10.60 -7.82
CA SER A 145 -24.19 11.96 -8.16
C SER A 145 -23.17 13.07 -7.86
N SER A 146 -22.04 12.72 -7.23
CA SER A 146 -20.92 13.62 -6.95
C SER A 146 -19.69 13.37 -7.84
N SER A 147 -19.71 12.35 -8.70
CA SER A 147 -18.60 12.05 -9.58
C SER A 147 -18.48 13.06 -10.73
N GLU A 148 -17.25 13.49 -11.00
CA GLU A 148 -16.88 14.30 -12.17
C GLU A 148 -15.70 13.64 -12.89
N LYS A 149 -15.86 13.30 -14.18
CA LYS A 149 -14.77 12.69 -14.95
C LYS A 149 -13.71 13.73 -15.32
N VAL A 150 -12.48 13.53 -14.87
CA VAL A 150 -11.37 14.44 -15.15
C VAL A 150 -10.95 14.29 -16.61
N SER A 151 -11.34 15.27 -17.44
CA SER A 151 -11.25 15.14 -18.89
C SER A 151 -9.80 15.11 -19.39
N GLY A 152 -9.42 14.01 -20.04
CA GLY A 152 -8.06 13.81 -20.54
C GLY A 152 -7.04 13.33 -19.51
N ALA A 153 -7.44 13.14 -18.24
CA ALA A 153 -6.57 12.56 -17.23
C ALA A 153 -6.52 11.03 -17.35
N THR A 154 -5.30 10.49 -17.28
CA THR A 154 -5.01 9.05 -17.29
C THR A 154 -3.94 8.72 -16.27
N TRP A 155 -4.06 7.55 -15.67
CA TRP A 155 -3.09 7.01 -14.71
C TRP A 155 -2.61 5.64 -15.20
N SER A 156 -1.40 5.26 -14.80
CA SER A 156 -0.80 3.99 -15.20
C SER A 156 0.32 3.61 -14.25
N ILE A 157 -0.06 3.04 -13.11
CA ILE A 157 0.90 2.44 -12.20
C ILE A 157 1.24 1.03 -12.69
N SER A 158 2.49 0.86 -13.10
CA SER A 158 3.14 -0.44 -12.96
C SER A 158 3.64 -0.51 -11.52
N TYR A 159 2.99 -1.34 -10.71
CA TYR A 159 3.68 -1.93 -9.57
C TYR A 159 4.67 -2.99 -10.11
N GLY A 160 5.23 -3.84 -9.27
CA GLY A 160 4.59 -4.96 -8.55
C GLY A 160 4.67 -6.21 -9.40
N ASP A 161 4.61 -7.40 -8.78
CA ASP A 161 4.75 -8.82 -9.25
C ASP A 161 4.61 -9.23 -10.74
N GLY A 162 4.94 -8.36 -11.70
CA GLY A 162 4.25 -8.18 -12.97
C GLY A 162 2.84 -7.57 -12.85
N SER A 163 2.46 -6.90 -11.76
CA SER A 163 1.15 -6.26 -11.60
C SER A 163 1.16 -4.80 -12.04
N ALA A 164 0.08 -4.43 -12.73
CA ALA A 164 -0.12 -3.09 -13.24
C ALA A 164 -1.61 -2.82 -13.29
N SER A 165 -1.97 -1.56 -13.06
CA SER A 165 -3.32 -1.07 -13.20
C SER A 165 -3.29 0.30 -13.88
N SER A 166 -4.31 0.61 -14.68
CA SER A 166 -4.34 1.84 -15.48
C SER A 166 -5.75 2.17 -15.93
N GLY A 167 -6.02 3.46 -16.16
CA GLY A 167 -7.32 3.90 -16.64
C GLY A 167 -7.51 5.40 -16.63
N SER A 168 -8.70 5.83 -16.23
CA SER A 168 -9.12 7.23 -16.22
C SER A 168 -9.43 7.70 -14.80
N VAL A 169 -9.33 9.00 -14.57
CA VAL A 169 -9.55 9.61 -13.25
C VAL A 169 -10.93 10.24 -13.17
N TYR A 170 -11.57 10.10 -12.01
CA TYR A 170 -12.73 10.89 -11.60
C TYR A 170 -12.37 11.67 -10.35
N HIS A 171 -12.92 12.87 -10.17
CA HIS A 171 -13.03 13.48 -8.86
C HIS A 171 -14.36 13.03 -8.25
N ASP A 172 -14.34 12.56 -7.00
CA ASP A 172 -15.56 12.24 -6.25
C ASP A 172 -15.32 12.45 -4.74
N VAL A 173 -16.41 12.39 -3.96
CA VAL A 173 -16.38 12.36 -2.50
C VAL A 173 -15.74 11.05 -2.06
N VAL A 174 -14.65 11.11 -1.32
CA VAL A 174 -14.05 9.95 -0.63
C VAL A 174 -14.14 10.17 0.87
N ASN A 175 -14.65 9.17 1.59
CA ASN A 175 -14.77 9.15 3.04
C ASN A 175 -14.02 7.95 3.63
N VAL A 176 -13.11 8.24 4.56
CA VAL A 176 -12.34 7.26 5.32
C VAL A 176 -12.60 7.52 6.80
N GLY A 177 -13.04 6.50 7.55
CA GLY A 177 -13.27 6.60 9.00
C GLY A 177 -14.25 7.68 9.47
N GLY A 178 -15.05 8.28 8.58
CA GLY A 178 -15.97 9.37 8.88
C GLY A 178 -15.44 10.78 8.58
N VAL A 179 -14.25 10.91 7.98
CA VAL A 179 -13.74 12.17 7.40
C VAL A 179 -13.83 12.09 5.88
N SER A 180 -14.45 13.12 5.27
CA SER A 180 -14.72 13.17 3.83
C SER A 180 -13.98 14.31 3.14
N PHE A 181 -13.41 14.03 1.97
CA PHE A 181 -12.88 15.03 1.04
C PHE A 181 -13.69 15.01 -0.26
N ASP A 182 -14.25 16.15 -0.66
CA ASP A 182 -15.29 16.24 -1.70
C ASP A 182 -14.81 15.96 -3.13
N THR A 183 -13.51 16.15 -3.39
CA THR A 183 -12.93 16.17 -4.75
C THR A 183 -11.65 15.35 -4.79
N GLN A 184 -11.67 14.15 -4.21
CA GLN A 184 -10.52 13.24 -4.24
C GLN A 184 -10.38 12.66 -5.64
N ALA A 185 -9.14 12.56 -6.15
CA ALA A 185 -8.85 11.75 -7.32
C ALA A 185 -9.09 10.27 -7.02
N VAL A 186 -10.04 9.69 -7.74
CA VAL A 186 -10.39 8.26 -7.74
C VAL A 186 -10.02 7.71 -9.10
N GLU A 187 -8.99 6.87 -9.11
CA GLU A 187 -8.36 6.34 -10.30
C GLU A 187 -9.07 5.05 -10.73
N SER A 188 -10.04 5.21 -11.64
CA SER A 188 -10.88 4.11 -12.14
C SER A 188 -10.07 3.19 -13.05
N ALA A 189 -9.92 1.92 -12.66
CA ALA A 189 -9.17 0.95 -13.45
C ALA A 189 -9.95 0.49 -14.68
N SER A 190 -9.33 0.63 -15.86
CA SER A 190 -9.80 0.02 -17.13
C SER A 190 -8.93 -1.15 -17.58
N LYS A 191 -7.81 -1.38 -16.88
CA LYS A 191 -6.98 -2.58 -16.96
C LYS A 191 -6.44 -2.86 -15.56
N VAL A 192 -6.45 -4.13 -15.19
CA VAL A 192 -5.73 -4.69 -14.05
C VAL A 192 -5.01 -5.96 -14.51
N SER A 193 -3.90 -6.30 -13.88
CA SER A 193 -3.18 -7.54 -14.17
C SER A 193 -3.86 -8.77 -13.57
N ASP A 194 -3.37 -9.96 -13.95
CA ASP A 194 -3.83 -11.26 -13.43
C ASP A 194 -3.74 -11.38 -11.91
N GLN A 195 -2.92 -10.56 -11.24
CA GLN A 195 -2.61 -10.66 -9.81
C GLN A 195 -3.68 -9.95 -8.98
N PHE A 196 -3.97 -8.68 -9.28
CA PHE A 196 -5.17 -8.01 -8.74
C PHE A 196 -6.44 -8.79 -9.10
N ALA A 197 -6.58 -9.24 -10.34
CA ALA A 197 -7.73 -10.04 -10.77
C ALA A 197 -7.90 -11.37 -10.00
N GLN A 198 -6.87 -11.89 -9.34
CA GLN A 198 -6.90 -13.16 -8.58
C GLN A 198 -7.16 -12.99 -7.08
N ASP A 199 -7.02 -11.78 -6.53
CA ASP A 199 -7.40 -11.48 -5.15
C ASP A 199 -8.79 -10.86 -5.14
N SER A 200 -9.80 -11.68 -4.84
CA SER A 200 -11.21 -11.32 -4.93
C SER A 200 -11.69 -10.33 -3.86
N ASN A 201 -10.86 -10.00 -2.87
CA ASN A 201 -11.29 -9.17 -1.73
C ASN A 201 -10.64 -7.78 -1.73
N ASN A 202 -9.48 -7.61 -2.35
CA ASN A 202 -8.86 -6.30 -2.57
C ASN A 202 -9.59 -5.57 -3.71
N ASP A 203 -10.27 -4.49 -3.36
CA ASP A 203 -11.07 -3.68 -4.29
C ASP A 203 -10.25 -2.50 -4.89
N GLY A 204 -8.97 -2.36 -4.54
CA GLY A 204 -8.08 -1.28 -4.94
C GLY A 204 -7.04 -0.92 -3.87
N LEU A 205 -6.23 0.11 -4.12
CA LEU A 205 -5.27 0.67 -3.16
C LEU A 205 -5.60 2.13 -2.81
N LEU A 206 -5.19 2.54 -1.62
CA LEU A 206 -5.13 3.94 -1.21
C LEU A 206 -3.67 4.27 -0.82
N GLY A 207 -2.97 4.97 -1.70
CA GLY A 207 -1.59 5.40 -1.48
C GLY A 207 -1.43 6.45 -0.37
N LEU A 208 -0.44 6.25 0.49
CA LEU A 208 -0.08 7.09 1.64
C LEU A 208 1.40 7.55 1.62
N ALA A 209 2.16 7.25 0.56
CA ALA A 209 3.45 7.91 0.27
C ALA A 209 3.21 9.35 -0.22
N PHE A 210 4.27 10.15 -0.39
CA PHE A 210 4.13 11.57 -0.75
C PHE A 210 3.60 11.76 -2.18
N SER A 211 2.65 12.68 -2.39
CA SER A 211 1.95 12.89 -3.69
C SER A 211 2.87 13.13 -4.90
N THR A 212 4.15 13.40 -4.69
CA THR A 212 5.20 13.42 -5.73
C THR A 212 5.32 12.14 -6.55
N LEU A 213 4.84 10.99 -6.03
CA LEU A 213 4.83 9.71 -6.74
C LEU A 213 3.54 9.43 -7.54
N ASN A 214 2.49 10.25 -7.41
CA ASN A 214 1.19 9.97 -8.01
C ASN A 214 1.29 9.86 -9.56
N THR A 215 0.74 8.79 -10.15
CA THR A 215 0.94 8.51 -11.59
C THR A 215 -0.03 9.22 -12.54
N VAL A 216 -0.91 10.08 -12.04
CA VAL A 216 -1.88 10.79 -12.89
C VAL A 216 -1.17 11.76 -13.84
N THR A 217 -1.54 11.68 -15.11
CA THR A 217 -1.06 12.54 -16.20
C THR A 217 -2.25 13.19 -16.90
N PRO A 218 -2.15 14.44 -17.39
CA PRO A 218 -0.93 15.27 -17.49
C PRO A 218 -0.57 16.06 -16.23
N GLN A 219 -1.39 16.00 -15.18
CA GLN A 219 -1.18 16.68 -13.91
C GLN A 219 -1.34 15.65 -12.79
N ALA A 220 -0.31 15.48 -11.97
CA ALA A 220 -0.36 14.61 -10.80
C ALA A 220 -1.39 15.13 -9.79
N GLU A 221 -2.08 14.19 -9.14
CA GLU A 221 -3.09 14.44 -8.12
C GLU A 221 -2.51 14.27 -6.71
N LYS A 222 -3.29 14.65 -5.70
CA LYS A 222 -2.92 14.47 -4.29
C LYS A 222 -3.44 13.15 -3.72
N THR A 223 -2.65 12.56 -2.83
CA THR A 223 -3.13 11.48 -1.95
C THR A 223 -4.27 11.98 -1.05
N PHE A 224 -5.05 11.04 -0.52
CA PHE A 224 -6.11 11.36 0.43
C PHE A 224 -5.57 12.09 1.67
N PHE A 225 -4.40 11.66 2.20
CA PHE A 225 -3.75 12.32 3.33
C PHE A 225 -3.37 13.77 3.02
N ASP A 226 -2.66 14.03 1.91
CA ASP A 226 -2.23 15.38 1.51
C ASP A 226 -3.41 16.33 1.17
N ASN A 227 -4.61 15.77 0.96
CA ASN A 227 -5.86 16.52 0.78
C ASN A 227 -6.56 16.88 2.11
N ILE A 228 -6.37 16.10 3.18
CA ILE A 228 -7.02 16.33 4.48
C ILE A 228 -6.10 16.86 5.57
N VAL A 229 -4.78 16.73 5.43
CA VAL A 229 -3.77 16.99 6.49
C VAL A 229 -3.92 18.36 7.17
N ASP A 230 -4.20 19.43 6.41
CA ASP A 230 -4.43 20.79 6.92
C ASP A 230 -5.68 20.93 7.84
N ASN A 231 -6.52 19.89 7.92
CA ASN A 231 -7.79 19.87 8.66
C ASN A 231 -7.80 18.83 9.79
N LEU A 232 -6.70 18.09 9.99
CA LEU A 232 -6.53 17.14 11.09
C LEU A 232 -6.11 17.88 12.38
N ASP A 233 -6.46 17.33 13.55
CA ASP A 233 -6.02 17.90 14.84
C ASP A 233 -4.49 17.79 15.03
N VAL A 234 -3.87 16.77 14.42
CA VAL A 234 -2.43 16.56 14.28
C VAL A 234 -2.16 16.25 12.81
N ALA A 235 -1.14 16.85 12.18
CA ALA A 235 -0.80 16.59 10.78
C ALA A 235 -0.01 15.27 10.63
N ALA A 236 -0.61 14.18 11.12
CA ALA A 236 -0.03 12.84 11.17
C ALA A 236 -1.09 11.75 10.99
N TRP A 237 -0.63 10.56 10.63
CA TRP A 237 -1.38 9.32 10.72
C TRP A 237 -0.51 8.22 11.36
N THR A 238 -1.11 7.13 11.82
CA THR A 238 -0.41 6.04 12.52
C THR A 238 -0.80 4.68 11.96
N ALA A 239 0.12 3.72 12.06
CA ALA A 239 -0.12 2.31 11.78
C ALA A 239 0.09 1.48 13.06
N ASP A 240 -0.97 0.81 13.50
CA ASP A 240 -0.95 -0.25 14.50
C ASP A 240 -1.35 -1.57 13.82
N LEU A 241 -0.44 -2.12 13.00
CA LEU A 241 -0.60 -3.42 12.34
C LEU A 241 -0.39 -4.56 13.35
N LYS A 242 -1.16 -5.64 13.29
CA LYS A 242 -1.07 -6.74 14.27
C LYS A 242 -0.78 -8.08 13.62
N TYR A 243 -0.10 -8.94 14.37
CA TYR A 243 0.15 -10.32 13.98
C TYR A 243 -1.12 -11.15 14.16
N HIS A 244 -1.57 -11.82 13.09
CA HIS A 244 -2.78 -12.65 13.07
C HIS A 244 -4.12 -12.00 13.52
N GLU A 245 -4.12 -10.70 13.81
CA GLU A 245 -5.32 -9.94 14.20
C GLU A 245 -5.44 -8.64 13.39
N ALA A 246 -6.66 -8.09 13.32
CA ALA A 246 -6.89 -6.82 12.66
C ALA A 246 -6.28 -5.66 13.46
N GLY A 247 -5.41 -4.90 12.79
CA GLY A 247 -4.85 -3.66 13.30
C GLY A 247 -5.74 -2.43 13.06
N THR A 248 -5.16 -1.25 13.28
CA THR A 248 -5.82 0.04 13.03
C THR A 248 -4.90 1.05 12.34
N TYR A 249 -5.51 1.95 11.57
CA TYR A 249 -4.89 3.20 11.13
C TYR A 249 -5.59 4.37 11.82
N ASP A 250 -4.86 5.25 12.49
CA ASP A 250 -5.42 6.51 12.99
C ASP A 250 -4.96 7.69 12.14
N PHE A 251 -5.79 8.71 12.03
CA PHE A 251 -5.48 9.96 11.36
C PHE A 251 -5.84 11.12 12.30
N GLY A 252 -4.97 12.11 12.42
CA GLY A 252 -5.21 13.28 13.26
C GLY A 252 -5.01 13.06 14.76
N VAL A 253 -4.63 11.86 15.20
CA VAL A 253 -4.35 11.53 16.60
C VAL A 253 -3.17 10.57 16.71
N ILE A 254 -2.46 10.67 17.82
CA ILE A 254 -1.47 9.70 18.26
C ILE A 254 -2.02 9.14 19.58
N ASP A 255 -2.55 7.92 19.54
CA ASP A 255 -3.25 7.30 20.67
C ASP A 255 -2.24 6.68 21.65
N ASP A 256 -2.11 7.27 22.84
CA ASP A 256 -1.18 6.83 23.88
C ASP A 256 -1.55 5.50 24.55
N SER A 257 -2.72 4.94 24.23
CA SER A 257 -3.15 3.61 24.68
C SER A 257 -2.73 2.47 23.74
N LYS A 258 -2.20 2.77 22.54
CA LYS A 258 -1.80 1.77 21.52
C LYS A 258 -0.31 1.43 21.51
N TYR A 259 0.49 2.08 22.34
CA TYR A 259 1.93 1.85 22.45
C TYR A 259 2.41 1.87 23.90
N THR A 260 3.60 1.35 24.12
CA THR A 260 4.28 1.32 25.41
C THR A 260 5.55 2.19 25.36
N GLY A 261 5.95 2.73 26.51
CA GLY A 261 7.14 3.59 26.59
C GLY A 261 6.94 4.96 25.95
N SER A 262 7.81 5.31 25.00
CA SER A 262 7.86 6.63 24.35
C SER A 262 8.20 6.51 22.87
N ILE A 263 7.62 7.38 22.04
CA ILE A 263 7.88 7.43 20.61
C ILE A 263 9.25 8.08 20.36
N SER A 264 10.18 7.33 19.76
CA SER A 264 11.41 7.86 19.14
C SER A 264 11.08 8.41 17.77
N TYR A 265 11.56 9.60 17.42
CA TYR A 265 11.37 10.17 16.08
C TYR A 265 12.69 10.22 15.31
N VAL A 266 12.63 9.84 14.03
CA VAL A 266 13.70 9.99 13.03
C VAL A 266 13.23 10.88 11.89
N ASP A 267 14.14 11.70 11.36
CA ASP A 267 13.87 12.52 10.18
C ASP A 267 13.65 11.62 8.95
N VAL A 268 12.85 12.09 7.99
CA VAL A 268 12.52 11.36 6.75
C VAL A 268 13.14 12.06 5.53
N ASP A 269 13.72 11.27 4.61
CA ASP A 269 14.13 11.73 3.29
C ASP A 269 12.99 11.51 2.27
N ASP A 270 12.19 12.56 2.05
CA ASP A 270 11.08 12.54 1.09
C ASP A 270 11.53 12.79 -0.37
N SER A 271 12.84 12.85 -0.66
CA SER A 271 13.35 13.22 -2.00
C SER A 271 13.04 12.18 -3.10
N GLN A 272 12.78 10.93 -2.72
CA GLN A 272 12.24 9.89 -3.62
C GLN A 272 10.70 9.75 -3.52
N GLY A 273 10.04 10.55 -2.68
CA GLY A 273 8.60 10.52 -2.45
C GLY A 273 8.12 9.40 -1.53
N PHE A 274 9.03 8.71 -0.82
CA PHE A 274 8.71 7.68 0.17
C PHE A 274 8.95 8.16 1.60
N TRP A 275 8.43 7.42 2.57
CA TRP A 275 8.79 7.54 3.98
C TRP A 275 10.12 6.82 4.27
N ASP A 276 11.21 7.32 3.67
CA ASP A 276 12.57 6.79 3.80
C ASP A 276 13.24 7.30 5.09
N PHE A 277 13.92 6.40 5.83
CA PHE A 277 14.57 6.70 7.10
C PHE A 277 15.73 5.73 7.38
N THR A 278 16.60 6.12 8.30
CA THR A 278 17.72 5.29 8.77
C THR A 278 17.39 4.62 10.12
N ALA A 279 17.71 3.33 10.26
CA ALA A 279 17.79 2.64 11.56
C ALA A 279 19.04 1.76 11.64
N ASP A 280 19.51 1.49 12.86
CA ASP A 280 20.58 0.51 13.10
C ASP A 280 20.02 -0.92 13.21
N ILE A 281 20.61 -1.87 12.51
CA ILE A 281 20.33 -3.30 12.64
C ILE A 281 21.64 -4.01 12.99
N ASN A 282 21.79 -4.45 14.25
CA ASN A 282 22.98 -5.15 14.75
C ASN A 282 24.33 -4.41 14.54
N GLY A 283 24.33 -3.07 14.57
CA GLY A 283 25.51 -2.23 14.33
C GLY A 283 25.73 -1.85 12.85
N GLU A 284 24.81 -2.21 11.96
CA GLU A 284 24.78 -1.76 10.56
C GLU A 284 23.69 -0.69 10.37
N SER A 285 24.07 0.46 9.83
CA SER A 285 23.13 1.55 9.49
C SER A 285 22.40 1.20 8.19
N VAL A 286 21.08 1.04 8.24
CA VAL A 286 20.24 0.62 7.11
C VAL A 286 19.18 1.68 6.81
N ASP A 287 19.42 2.43 5.73
CA ASP A 287 18.44 3.35 5.13
C ASP A 287 17.36 2.54 4.40
N GLY A 288 16.08 2.90 4.53
CA GLY A 288 14.98 2.23 3.86
C GLY A 288 13.61 2.79 4.20
N ILE A 289 12.59 2.31 3.50
CA ILE A 289 11.23 2.88 3.55
C ILE A 289 10.30 2.12 4.50
N ALA A 290 9.44 2.85 5.21
CA ALA A 290 8.31 2.28 5.94
C ALA A 290 7.12 2.04 4.98
N ASP A 291 6.85 0.78 4.64
CA ASP A 291 5.93 0.40 3.56
C ASP A 291 4.85 -0.61 3.99
N THR A 292 3.67 -0.12 4.34
CA THR A 292 2.48 -0.91 4.69
C THR A 292 1.89 -1.70 3.51
N GLY A 293 2.33 -1.43 2.28
CA GLY A 293 1.93 -2.19 1.08
C GLY A 293 2.86 -3.37 0.76
N THR A 294 3.94 -3.59 1.51
CA THR A 294 4.89 -4.71 1.31
C THR A 294 4.90 -5.62 2.54
N THR A 295 4.61 -6.90 2.33
CA THR A 295 4.49 -7.85 3.44
C THR A 295 5.81 -8.19 4.14
N LEU A 296 6.90 -8.36 3.39
CA LEU A 296 8.18 -8.84 3.92
C LEU A 296 9.08 -7.70 4.40
N ALA A 297 9.97 -8.00 5.36
CA ALA A 297 11.08 -7.09 5.70
C ALA A 297 12.25 -7.38 4.76
N LEU A 298 12.74 -6.37 4.04
CA LEU A 298 13.75 -6.53 2.99
C LEU A 298 14.98 -5.70 3.32
N PHE A 299 16.10 -6.39 3.60
CA PHE A 299 17.32 -5.78 4.13
C PHE A 299 18.55 -6.20 3.30
N PRO A 300 19.71 -5.53 3.47
CA PRO A 300 20.94 -5.89 2.77
C PRO A 300 21.37 -7.32 3.07
N ASP A 301 22.06 -7.97 2.12
CA ASP A 301 22.51 -9.37 2.29
C ASP A 301 23.30 -9.58 3.58
N SER A 302 24.09 -8.61 4.05
CA SER A 302 24.81 -8.66 5.33
C SER A 302 23.89 -8.90 6.53
N VAL A 303 22.77 -8.17 6.63
CA VAL A 303 21.77 -8.34 7.69
C VAL A 303 21.06 -9.69 7.57
N VAL A 304 20.68 -10.06 6.35
CA VAL A 304 19.91 -11.28 6.06
C VAL A 304 20.76 -12.54 6.32
N GLU A 305 22.00 -12.58 5.82
CA GLU A 305 22.97 -13.65 6.08
C GLU A 305 23.29 -13.75 7.58
N ALA A 306 23.53 -12.62 8.27
CA ALA A 306 23.81 -12.61 9.71
C ALA A 306 22.63 -13.17 10.53
N TYR A 307 21.39 -12.83 10.15
CA TYR A 307 20.18 -13.38 10.78
C TYR A 307 20.07 -14.90 10.55
N TYR A 308 20.02 -15.37 9.30
CA TYR A 308 19.81 -16.80 9.02
C TYR A 308 21.00 -17.69 9.38
N SER A 309 22.21 -17.15 9.53
CA SER A 309 23.37 -17.91 10.04
C SER A 309 23.17 -18.48 11.47
N GLN A 310 22.17 -17.99 12.19
CA GLN A 310 21.80 -18.43 13.53
C GLN A 310 20.69 -19.50 13.53
N VAL A 311 20.14 -19.85 12.37
CA VAL A 311 19.00 -20.77 12.21
C VAL A 311 19.49 -22.08 11.58
N ASP A 312 19.52 -23.14 12.38
CA ASP A 312 19.93 -24.47 11.91
C ASP A 312 19.06 -24.95 10.73
N GLY A 313 19.69 -25.17 9.58
CA GLY A 313 19.03 -25.62 8.35
C GLY A 313 18.40 -24.51 7.50
N ALA A 314 18.59 -23.23 7.84
CA ALA A 314 18.23 -22.15 6.93
C ALA A 314 19.18 -22.08 5.71
N GLU A 315 18.61 -21.85 4.53
CA GLU A 315 19.35 -21.72 3.28
C GLU A 315 18.63 -20.79 2.28
N GLU A 316 19.37 -20.20 1.34
CA GLU A 316 18.78 -19.50 0.20
C GLU A 316 18.29 -20.52 -0.85
N ASP A 317 16.98 -20.80 -0.88
CA ASP A 317 16.40 -21.68 -1.89
C ASP A 317 16.24 -20.90 -3.21
N GLN A 318 17.14 -21.17 -4.16
CA GLN A 318 17.11 -20.56 -5.48
C GLN A 318 15.79 -20.78 -6.25
N GLN A 319 15.03 -21.85 -5.98
CA GLN A 319 13.72 -22.07 -6.59
C GLN A 319 12.66 -21.15 -5.97
N GLN A 320 12.64 -21.01 -4.65
CA GLN A 320 11.74 -20.06 -3.98
C GLN A 320 12.16 -18.60 -4.20
N GLY A 321 13.45 -18.38 -4.49
CA GLY A 321 14.04 -17.08 -4.77
C GLY A 321 14.40 -16.28 -3.52
N GLY A 322 14.55 -16.93 -2.37
CA GLY A 322 14.83 -16.32 -1.07
C GLY A 322 15.10 -17.37 0.01
N TYR A 323 15.37 -16.90 1.23
CA TYR A 323 15.66 -17.73 2.38
C TYR A 323 14.45 -18.56 2.83
N VAL A 324 14.73 -19.83 3.09
CA VAL A 324 13.81 -20.82 3.68
C VAL A 324 14.52 -21.53 4.83
N PHE A 325 13.74 -22.18 5.69
CA PHE A 325 14.24 -22.91 6.87
C PHE A 325 13.25 -24.02 7.27
N PRO A 326 13.62 -25.00 8.11
CA PRO A 326 12.71 -26.03 8.59
C PRO A 326 11.54 -25.43 9.38
N CYS A 327 10.29 -25.77 9.07
CA CYS A 327 9.12 -25.13 9.71
C CYS A 327 9.03 -25.32 11.25
N ASP A 328 9.77 -26.28 11.82
CA ASP A 328 9.89 -26.53 13.25
C ASP A 328 11.10 -25.86 13.92
N ALA A 329 11.90 -25.10 13.18
CA ALA A 329 13.02 -24.34 13.73
C ALA A 329 12.54 -23.21 14.66
N GLN A 330 13.30 -22.98 15.73
CA GLN A 330 13.12 -21.80 16.57
C GLN A 330 13.88 -20.63 15.96
N LEU A 331 13.15 -19.65 15.45
CA LEU A 331 13.72 -18.42 14.92
C LEU A 331 14.13 -17.47 16.06
N PRO A 332 15.30 -16.81 15.99
CA PRO A 332 15.66 -15.72 16.89
C PRO A 332 14.84 -14.47 16.55
N ASP A 333 14.76 -13.54 17.49
CA ASP A 333 14.19 -12.21 17.22
C ASP A 333 15.19 -11.35 16.43
N LEU A 334 14.69 -10.38 15.65
CA LEU A 334 15.52 -9.32 15.04
C LEU A 334 15.18 -7.97 15.68
N THR A 335 16.16 -7.24 16.19
CA THR A 335 15.97 -5.86 16.67
C THR A 335 16.54 -4.85 15.66
N PHE A 336 15.78 -3.78 15.41
CA PHE A 336 16.22 -2.60 14.68
C PHE A 336 15.96 -1.33 15.50
N THR A 337 16.80 -0.30 15.32
CA THR A 337 16.86 0.86 16.21
C THR A 337 16.70 2.18 15.44
N PRO A 338 15.46 2.65 15.18
CA PRO A 338 15.19 3.98 14.65
C PRO A 338 15.35 5.06 15.74
N GLY A 339 16.47 5.77 15.71
CA GLY A 339 16.80 6.79 16.70
C GLY A 339 17.12 6.16 18.06
N ASP A 340 16.30 6.46 19.08
CA ASP A 340 16.45 5.95 20.45
C ASP A 340 15.49 4.79 20.80
N ALA A 341 14.64 4.32 19.86
CA ALA A 341 13.73 3.19 20.12
C ALA A 341 14.32 1.86 19.65
N GLU A 342 14.40 0.87 20.54
CA GLU A 342 14.73 -0.52 20.20
C GLU A 342 13.43 -1.27 19.83
N ILE A 343 13.23 -1.59 18.54
CA ILE A 343 12.07 -2.33 18.06
C ILE A 343 12.47 -3.78 17.76
N THR A 344 11.93 -4.72 18.53
CA THR A 344 12.19 -6.16 18.36
C THR A 344 11.05 -6.84 17.61
N ILE A 345 11.36 -7.41 16.45
CA ILE A 345 10.49 -8.29 15.67
C ILE A 345 10.62 -9.71 16.26
N PRO A 346 9.54 -10.30 16.81
CA PRO A 346 9.56 -11.67 17.31
C PRO A 346 9.90 -12.69 16.21
N GLY A 347 10.67 -13.71 16.55
CA GLY A 347 10.98 -14.82 15.66
C GLY A 347 9.74 -15.48 15.04
N GLU A 348 8.62 -15.52 15.76
CA GLU A 348 7.36 -16.06 15.23
C GLU A 348 6.73 -15.20 14.12
N TYR A 349 6.92 -13.88 14.11
CA TYR A 349 6.48 -13.02 13.01
C TYR A 349 7.31 -13.30 11.75
N ILE A 350 8.59 -13.66 11.92
CA ILE A 350 9.52 -13.93 10.83
C ILE A 350 9.25 -15.31 10.19
N ASN A 351 8.48 -16.20 10.84
CA ASN A 351 7.99 -17.43 10.21
C ASN A 351 6.74 -17.14 9.36
N TYR A 352 6.96 -16.68 8.13
CA TYR A 352 5.87 -16.15 7.31
C TYR A 352 4.88 -17.23 6.84
N ALA A 353 5.34 -18.28 6.13
CA ALA A 353 4.47 -19.37 5.67
C ALA A 353 5.23 -20.59 5.11
N PRO A 354 4.64 -21.79 5.16
CA PRO A 354 5.13 -22.96 4.41
C PRO A 354 5.32 -22.68 2.91
N VAL A 355 6.38 -23.23 2.32
CA VAL A 355 6.67 -23.09 0.87
C VAL A 355 5.78 -23.99 0.00
N ASP A 356 5.21 -25.06 0.59
CA ASP A 356 4.28 -25.96 -0.07
C ASP A 356 3.36 -26.70 0.93
N GLU A 357 2.46 -27.55 0.40
CA GLU A 357 1.49 -28.35 1.17
C GLU A 357 2.15 -29.42 2.08
N SER A 358 3.48 -29.62 2.06
CA SER A 358 4.18 -30.56 2.96
C SER A 358 4.39 -30.01 4.37
N GLY A 359 4.44 -28.68 4.54
CA GLY A 359 4.72 -28.05 5.83
C GLY A 359 6.12 -28.34 6.39
N SER A 360 7.07 -28.81 5.57
CA SER A 360 8.42 -29.17 6.02
C SER A 360 9.44 -28.02 5.95
N SER A 361 9.26 -27.11 4.98
CA SER A 361 10.09 -25.91 4.80
C SER A 361 9.20 -24.67 4.77
N CYS A 362 9.64 -23.63 5.47
CA CYS A 362 8.93 -22.37 5.65
C CYS A 362 9.78 -21.22 5.08
N PHE A 363 9.09 -20.24 4.51
CA PHE A 363 9.70 -19.09 3.88
C PHE A 363 9.96 -17.98 4.90
N GLY A 364 11.14 -17.37 4.81
CA GLY A 364 11.56 -16.28 5.68
C GLY A 364 10.77 -14.99 5.50
N GLY A 365 10.31 -14.40 6.60
CA GLY A 365 9.72 -13.05 6.66
C GLY A 365 10.72 -11.93 6.41
N ILE A 366 12.01 -12.19 6.70
CA ILE A 366 13.15 -11.35 6.31
C ILE A 366 13.76 -11.90 5.03
N GLN A 367 14.00 -11.05 4.03
CA GLN A 367 14.61 -11.41 2.74
C GLN A 367 15.59 -10.34 2.23
N SER A 368 16.35 -10.66 1.18
CA SER A 368 17.28 -9.73 0.54
C SER A 368 16.58 -8.60 -0.23
N SER A 369 17.06 -7.37 -0.04
CA SER A 369 16.74 -6.19 -0.84
C SER A 369 17.67 -5.98 -2.05
N ASN A 370 18.80 -6.70 -2.16
CA ASN A 370 19.88 -6.38 -3.09
C ASN A 370 19.47 -6.47 -4.58
N GLY A 371 18.49 -7.32 -4.90
CA GLY A 371 17.92 -7.40 -6.25
C GLY A 371 16.82 -6.36 -6.54
N ILE A 372 16.43 -5.57 -5.53
CA ILE A 372 15.36 -4.56 -5.56
C ILE A 372 15.95 -3.15 -5.63
N GLY A 373 17.01 -2.90 -4.86
CA GLY A 373 17.73 -1.62 -4.85
C GLY A 373 17.23 -0.59 -3.82
N ILE A 374 16.31 -0.99 -2.95
CA ILE A 374 15.83 -0.22 -1.79
C ILE A 374 15.51 -1.19 -0.65
N ASN A 375 15.85 -0.83 0.60
CA ASN A 375 15.46 -1.62 1.77
C ASN A 375 14.04 -1.25 2.20
N ILE A 376 13.30 -2.22 2.75
CA ILE A 376 11.88 -2.08 3.04
C ILE A 376 11.57 -2.61 4.43
N TYR A 377 11.17 -1.71 5.32
CA TYR A 377 10.53 -2.03 6.58
C TYR A 377 9.04 -2.26 6.29
N GLY A 378 8.74 -3.45 5.75
CA GLY A 378 7.37 -3.90 5.44
C GLY A 378 6.62 -4.42 6.66
N ASP A 379 5.45 -5.04 6.44
CA ASP A 379 4.53 -5.50 7.52
C ASP A 379 5.24 -6.31 8.60
N ILE A 380 6.17 -7.21 8.24
CA ILE A 380 7.00 -8.00 9.18
C ILE A 380 7.69 -7.11 10.23
N ALA A 381 8.20 -5.94 9.84
CA ALA A 381 8.80 -4.97 10.76
C ALA A 381 7.75 -4.03 11.38
N LEU A 382 6.81 -3.52 10.58
CA LEU A 382 5.82 -2.53 11.02
C LEU A 382 4.86 -3.09 12.08
N LYS A 383 4.46 -4.37 11.99
CA LYS A 383 3.55 -5.00 12.96
C LYS A 383 4.16 -5.20 14.35
N ALA A 384 5.50 -5.16 14.45
CA ALA A 384 6.23 -5.20 15.72
C ALA A 384 6.30 -3.84 16.45
N ALA A 385 5.74 -2.78 15.85
CA ALA A 385 5.76 -1.43 16.38
C ALA A 385 4.39 -0.75 16.34
N PHE A 386 4.27 0.36 17.05
CA PHE A 386 3.35 1.43 16.74
C PHE A 386 4.12 2.50 15.96
N VAL A 387 3.67 2.81 14.74
CA VAL A 387 4.39 3.69 13.80
C VAL A 387 3.60 4.95 13.52
N VAL A 388 4.25 6.12 13.57
CA VAL A 388 3.67 7.44 13.33
C VAL A 388 4.29 8.06 12.10
N PHE A 389 3.46 8.47 11.15
CA PHE A 389 3.83 9.16 9.91
C PHE A 389 3.43 10.63 10.05
N ASP A 390 4.39 11.50 10.40
CA ASP A 390 4.11 12.86 10.91
C ASP A 390 4.71 13.97 10.04
N GLN A 391 3.88 14.94 9.63
CA GLN A 391 4.27 16.16 8.90
C GLN A 391 4.11 17.45 9.75
N SER A 392 3.74 17.34 11.03
CA SER A 392 3.32 18.48 11.88
C SER A 392 4.37 19.56 12.15
N ASN A 393 5.65 19.26 11.92
CA ASN A 393 6.75 20.19 12.23
C ASN A 393 7.37 20.87 10.99
N GLY A 394 6.75 20.76 9.82
CA GLY A 394 7.22 21.38 8.57
C GLY A 394 8.35 20.64 7.85
N SER A 395 8.84 19.55 8.45
CA SER A 395 9.61 18.49 7.79
C SER A 395 8.99 17.14 8.19
N PRO A 396 8.83 16.18 7.27
CA PRO A 396 8.31 14.87 7.61
C PRO A 396 9.24 14.10 8.54
N ARG A 397 8.67 13.24 9.38
CA ARG A 397 9.40 12.37 10.31
C ARG A 397 8.60 11.09 10.60
N LEU A 398 9.31 10.01 10.90
CA LEU A 398 8.73 8.75 11.36
C LEU A 398 8.91 8.62 12.88
N GLY A 399 7.83 8.29 13.58
CA GLY A 399 7.83 7.96 15.00
C GLY A 399 7.70 6.45 15.21
N TRP A 400 8.51 5.87 16.08
CA TRP A 400 8.51 4.45 16.41
C TRP A 400 8.39 4.24 17.91
N ALA A 401 7.47 3.36 18.33
CA ALA A 401 7.33 2.92 19.71
C ALA A 401 7.08 1.41 19.78
N THR A 402 7.52 0.81 20.89
CA THR A 402 7.13 -0.56 21.26
C THR A 402 5.64 -0.62 21.58
N LYS A 403 5.04 -1.80 21.56
CA LYS A 403 3.66 -2.05 21.99
C LYS A 403 3.51 -3.45 22.58
N ASP A 404 2.32 -3.79 23.04
CA ASP A 404 1.98 -5.17 23.38
C ASP A 404 1.81 -5.97 22.07
N LEU A 405 2.56 -7.08 21.94
CA LEU A 405 2.70 -7.91 20.74
C LEU A 405 1.84 -9.18 20.75
#